data_AF-A0A3A8IQE7-F1
#
_entry.id   AF-A0A3A8IQE7-F1
#
_cell.length_a   1.000
_cell.length_b   1.000
_cell.length_c   1.000
_cell.angle_alpha   90.00
_cell.angle_beta   90.00
_cell.angle_gamma   90.00
#
_symmetry.space_group_name_H-M   'P 1'
#
loop_
_entity.id
_entity.type
_entity.pdbx_description
1 polymer ?
#
loop_
_entity_poly.entity_id
_entity_poly.type
_entity_poly.pdbx_seq_one_letter_code
_entity_poly.pdbx_strand_id
1 'polypeptide(L)'
;MRGEPSRTVTCYVCGSKFTVHQKLVVTRRETVVRPDPEACPFCDTPLKTIPPLDEGIAKGLVLTAAEFPEEKKEYGTAEDYLEEFTLTEQDVDALVELAQGLDSAEWARDNAERLQRRKNPSVQAVSRFLPKLQAQVESGVLPERLRQAAEHVKEEYRARRKRHLAIFERRKQQS
;
A
#
# COMPACT_ATOMS: atom_id res chain seq x y z
N MET A 1 -19.22 22.33 -1.42
CA MET A 1 -18.44 21.14 -1.83
C MET A 1 -19.42 20.06 -2.24
N ARG A 2 -19.37 19.57 -3.48
CA ARG A 2 -20.14 18.37 -3.87
C ARG A 2 -19.37 17.18 -3.31
N GLY A 3 -19.97 16.42 -2.38
CA GLY A 3 -19.38 15.17 -1.92
C GLY A 3 -19.23 14.20 -3.10
N GLU A 4 -18.23 13.34 -3.04
CA GLU A 4 -18.09 12.26 -4.02
C GLU A 4 -19.42 11.47 -4.13
N PRO A 5 -19.86 11.13 -5.35
CA PRO A 5 -21.09 10.39 -5.53
C PRO A 5 -21.00 9.01 -4.89
N SER A 6 -22.16 8.49 -4.48
CA SER A 6 -22.26 7.10 -4.01
C SER A 6 -21.73 6.16 -5.09
N ARG A 7 -20.88 5.21 -4.70
CA ARG A 7 -20.24 4.27 -5.64
C ARG A 7 -20.54 2.83 -5.27
N THR A 8 -20.76 1.99 -6.28
CA THR A 8 -20.83 0.54 -6.07
C THR A 8 -19.43 -0.02 -5.99
N VAL A 9 -19.12 -0.72 -4.91
CA VAL A 9 -17.84 -1.38 -4.68
C VAL A 9 -18.03 -2.89 -4.62
N THR A 10 -16.98 -3.63 -4.95
CA THR A 10 -16.93 -5.10 -4.79
C THR A 10 -15.98 -5.40 -3.64
N CYS A 11 -16.41 -6.20 -2.66
CA CYS A 11 -15.54 -6.61 -1.56
C CYS A 11 -14.39 -7.47 -2.08
N TYR A 12 -13.14 -7.11 -1.77
CA TYR A 12 -11.95 -7.88 -2.15
C TYR A 12 -11.84 -9.24 -1.43
N VAL A 13 -12.61 -9.45 -0.35
CA VAL A 13 -12.63 -10.71 0.40
C VAL A 13 -13.74 -11.64 -0.08
N CYS A 14 -15.01 -11.21 0.00
CA CYS A 14 -16.17 -12.07 -0.27
C CYS A 14 -16.78 -11.89 -1.66
N GLY A 15 -16.31 -10.93 -2.46
CA GLY A 15 -16.81 -10.68 -3.82
C GLY A 15 -18.20 -10.05 -3.89
N SER A 16 -18.86 -9.80 -2.75
CA SER A 16 -20.19 -9.18 -2.73
C SER A 16 -20.12 -7.71 -3.17
N LYS A 17 -21.14 -7.28 -3.92
CA LYS A 17 -21.29 -5.90 -4.37
C LYS A 17 -22.23 -5.14 -3.44
N PHE A 18 -21.87 -3.91 -3.09
CA PHE A 18 -22.69 -3.01 -2.28
C PHE A 18 -22.38 -1.55 -2.61
N THR A 19 -23.31 -0.67 -2.26
CA THR A 19 -23.15 0.78 -2.45
C THR A 19 -22.51 1.39 -1.22
N VAL A 20 -21.48 2.21 -1.45
CA VAL A 20 -20.84 3.05 -0.43
C VAL A 20 -21.25 4.49 -0.69
N HIS A 21 -21.83 5.10 0.33
CA HIS A 21 -22.17 6.51 0.36
C HIS A 21 -21.05 7.29 1.03
N GLN A 22 -20.80 8.52 0.60
CA GLN A 22 -19.84 9.41 1.25
C GLN A 22 -20.63 10.32 2.20
N LYS A 23 -20.51 10.09 3.50
CA LYS A 23 -21.20 10.86 4.54
C LYS A 23 -20.28 11.93 5.10
N LEU A 24 -20.79 13.16 5.16
CA LEU A 24 -20.12 14.27 5.84
C LEU A 24 -20.35 14.13 7.35
N VAL A 25 -19.28 13.83 8.09
CA VAL A 25 -19.29 13.78 9.55
C VAL A 25 -18.73 15.10 10.07
N VAL A 26 -19.60 15.92 10.67
CA VAL A 26 -19.23 17.20 11.28
C VAL A 26 -19.07 17.00 12.77
N THR A 27 -17.85 17.15 13.29
CA THR A 27 -17.58 17.24 14.73
C THR A 27 -17.36 18.70 15.13
N ARG A 28 -17.21 18.98 16.43
CA ARG A 28 -16.90 20.34 16.92
C ARG A 28 -15.56 20.90 16.41
N ARG A 29 -14.65 20.05 15.91
CA ARG A 29 -13.28 20.42 15.54
C ARG A 29 -12.99 20.27 14.04
N GLU A 30 -13.71 19.39 13.36
CA GLU A 30 -13.41 19.03 11.98
C GLU A 30 -14.66 18.57 11.24
N THR A 31 -14.61 18.71 9.91
CA THR A 31 -15.59 18.13 8.99
C THR A 31 -14.87 17.12 8.13
N VAL A 32 -15.21 15.84 8.28
CA VAL A 32 -14.53 14.73 7.61
C VAL A 32 -15.54 13.96 6.77
N VAL A 33 -15.16 13.59 5.55
CA VAL A 33 -15.97 12.69 4.71
C VAL A 33 -15.61 11.25 5.08
N ARG A 34 -16.61 10.43 5.42
CA ARG A 34 -16.42 9.01 5.74
C ARG A 34 -17.27 8.11 4.84
N PRO A 35 -16.76 6.95 4.44
CA PRO A 35 -17.55 5.96 3.72
C PRO A 35 -18.62 5.36 4.64
N ASP A 36 -19.82 5.13 4.11
CA ASP A 36 -20.89 4.40 4.79
C ASP A 36 -21.49 3.35 3.85
N PRO A 37 -21.42 2.05 4.20
CA PRO A 37 -20.81 1.51 5.42
C PRO A 37 -19.26 1.62 5.41
N GLU A 38 -18.62 1.65 6.59
CA GLU A 38 -17.14 1.64 6.73
C GLU A 38 -16.52 0.25 6.49
N ALA A 39 -17.34 -0.80 6.42
CA ALA A 39 -16.93 -2.18 6.19
C ALA A 39 -17.92 -2.91 5.27
N CYS A 40 -17.51 -4.04 4.72
CA CYS A 40 -18.40 -4.87 3.91
C CYS A 40 -19.56 -5.42 4.77
N PRO A 41 -20.83 -5.15 4.43
CA PRO A 41 -21.98 -5.59 5.22
C PRO A 41 -22.17 -7.12 5.22
N PHE A 42 -21.46 -7.84 4.35
CA PHE A 42 -21.60 -9.28 4.21
C PHE A 42 -20.53 -10.08 4.97
N CYS A 43 -19.31 -9.54 5.11
CA CYS A 43 -18.19 -10.26 5.72
C CYS A 43 -17.43 -9.45 6.80
N ASP A 44 -17.85 -8.21 7.06
CA ASP A 44 -17.22 -7.25 7.99
C ASP A 44 -15.78 -6.86 7.66
N THR A 45 -15.28 -7.20 6.47
CA THR A 45 -13.97 -6.71 6.02
C THR A 45 -13.97 -5.18 5.93
N PRO A 46 -13.04 -4.47 6.60
CA PRO A 46 -12.94 -3.02 6.51
C PRO A 46 -12.78 -2.55 5.05
N LEU A 47 -13.45 -1.44 4.72
CA LEU A 47 -13.23 -0.79 3.44
C LEU A 47 -11.87 -0.10 3.45
N LYS A 48 -11.03 -0.51 2.50
CA LYS A 48 -9.76 0.13 2.24
C LYS A 48 -9.66 0.42 0.75
N THR A 49 -9.21 1.63 0.42
CA THR A 49 -8.88 2.02 -0.95
C THR A 49 -7.37 2.16 -1.01
N ILE A 50 -6.75 1.51 -1.98
CA ILE A 50 -5.32 1.64 -2.27
C ILE A 50 -5.15 2.44 -3.56
N PRO A 51 -4.06 3.23 -3.70
CA PRO A 51 -3.72 3.83 -4.98
C PRO A 51 -3.34 2.74 -6.01
N PRO A 52 -3.27 3.08 -7.31
CA PRO A 52 -2.66 2.20 -8.30
C PRO A 52 -1.23 1.84 -7.91
N LEU A 53 -0.85 0.58 -8.08
CA LEU A 53 0.52 0.14 -7.89
C LEU A 53 1.37 0.63 -9.08
N ASP A 54 2.18 1.64 -8.83
CA ASP A 54 3.07 2.24 -9.81
C ASP A 54 4.53 2.24 -9.34
N GLU A 55 5.42 2.73 -10.20
CA GLU A 55 6.84 2.84 -9.91
C GLU A 55 7.14 3.72 -8.67
N GLY A 56 6.29 4.71 -8.38
CA GLY A 56 6.42 5.58 -7.21
C GLY A 56 6.20 4.81 -5.91
N ILE A 57 5.13 4.02 -5.85
CA ILE A 57 4.84 3.13 -4.71
C ILE A 57 5.94 2.06 -4.58
N ALA A 58 6.41 1.49 -5.69
CA ALA A 58 7.51 0.52 -5.68
C ALA A 58 8.82 1.13 -5.13
N LYS A 59 9.16 2.36 -5.53
CA LYS A 59 10.32 3.10 -5.00
C LYS A 59 10.20 3.35 -3.50
N GLY A 60 9.00 3.72 -3.02
CA GLY A 60 8.73 3.91 -1.59
C GLY A 60 8.92 2.62 -0.77
N LEU A 61 8.45 1.48 -1.28
CA LEU A 61 8.67 0.17 -0.65
C LEU A 61 10.18 -0.15 -0.53
N VAL A 62 10.92 0.03 -1.61
CA VAL A 62 12.36 -0.24 -1.67
C VAL A 62 13.15 0.66 -0.71
N LEU A 63 12.79 1.95 -0.64
CA LEU A 63 13.39 2.88 0.31
C LEU A 63 13.05 2.53 1.76
N THR A 64 11.80 2.16 2.04
CA THR A 64 11.35 1.74 3.38
C THR A 64 12.11 0.49 3.84
N ALA A 65 12.18 -0.55 3.00
CA ALA A 65 12.88 -1.79 3.30
C ALA A 65 14.41 -1.61 3.45
N ALA A 66 14.99 -0.66 2.73
CA ALA A 66 16.40 -0.27 2.86
C ALA A 66 16.67 0.66 4.06
N GLU A 67 15.62 1.02 4.81
CA GLU A 67 15.66 1.89 5.98
C GLU A 67 16.10 3.33 5.65
N PHE A 68 15.63 3.87 4.54
CA PHE A 68 15.76 5.29 4.24
C PHE A 68 15.02 6.12 5.31
N PRO A 69 15.66 7.11 5.95
CA PRO A 69 15.12 7.72 7.17
C PRO A 69 13.74 8.38 7.04
N GLU A 70 13.46 9.05 5.91
CA GLU A 70 12.19 9.75 5.71
C GLU A 70 11.04 8.75 5.54
N GLU A 71 11.23 7.73 4.70
CA GLU A 71 10.25 6.67 4.45
C GLU A 71 10.04 5.79 5.67
N LYS A 72 11.10 5.41 6.38
CA LYS A 72 11.01 4.66 7.65
C LYS A 72 10.24 5.43 8.72
N LYS A 73 10.36 6.76 8.76
CA LYS A 73 9.63 7.60 9.71
C LYS A 73 8.13 7.66 9.38
N GLU A 74 7.79 7.69 8.09
CA GLU A 74 6.42 7.82 7.63
C GLU A 74 5.65 6.49 7.67
N TYR A 75 6.28 5.42 7.21
CA TYR A 75 5.63 4.12 7.01
C TYR A 75 6.09 3.03 7.99
N GLY A 76 7.21 3.21 8.70
CA GLY A 76 7.70 2.21 9.64
C GLY A 76 8.50 1.09 8.95
N THR A 77 7.90 -0.09 8.86
CA THR A 77 8.53 -1.30 8.31
C THR A 77 8.10 -1.58 6.87
N ALA A 78 8.76 -2.54 6.21
CA ALA A 78 8.36 -2.97 4.87
C ALA A 78 6.97 -3.65 4.91
N GLU A 79 6.69 -4.38 6.00
CA GLU A 79 5.42 -5.01 6.29
C GLU A 79 4.31 -3.97 6.43
N ASP A 80 4.53 -2.91 7.21
CA ASP A 80 3.58 -1.80 7.37
C ASP A 80 3.31 -1.11 6.02
N TYR A 81 4.36 -0.89 5.21
CA TYR A 81 4.22 -0.30 3.87
C TYR A 81 3.39 -1.20 2.95
N LEU A 82 3.70 -2.51 2.90
CA LEU A 82 2.93 -3.48 2.13
C LEU A 82 1.48 -3.52 2.58
N GLU A 83 1.22 -3.58 3.89
CA GLU A 83 -0.14 -3.52 4.42
C GLU A 83 -0.85 -2.23 4.05
N GLU A 84 -0.13 -1.10 3.94
CA GLU A 84 -0.71 0.19 3.60
C GLU A 84 -1.15 0.28 2.13
N PHE A 85 -0.36 -0.26 1.21
CA PHE A 85 -0.57 -0.09 -0.23
C PHE A 85 -1.19 -1.30 -0.93
N THR A 86 -1.47 -2.41 -0.22
CA THR A 86 -2.04 -3.62 -0.81
C THR A 86 -3.36 -4.06 -0.14
N LEU A 87 -4.11 -4.94 -0.80
CA LEU A 87 -5.36 -5.52 -0.28
C LEU A 87 -5.37 -7.05 -0.33
N THR A 88 -4.66 -7.63 -1.29
CA THR A 88 -4.64 -9.06 -1.57
C THR A 88 -3.22 -9.59 -1.70
N GLU A 89 -3.06 -10.91 -1.64
CA GLU A 89 -1.76 -11.56 -1.88
C GLU A 89 -1.21 -11.23 -3.28
N GLN A 90 -2.09 -11.10 -4.28
CA GLN A 90 -1.71 -10.73 -5.65
C GLN A 90 -1.18 -9.29 -5.73
N ASP A 91 -1.76 -8.37 -4.97
CA ASP A 91 -1.26 -6.99 -4.89
C ASP A 91 0.13 -6.95 -4.26
N VAL A 92 0.37 -7.77 -3.22
CA VAL A 92 1.70 -7.91 -2.59
C VAL A 92 2.71 -8.44 -3.61
N ASP A 93 2.39 -9.54 -4.30
CA ASP A 93 3.28 -10.13 -5.29
C ASP A 93 3.58 -9.13 -6.41
N ALA A 94 2.57 -8.43 -6.93
CA ALA A 94 2.74 -7.42 -7.98
C ALA A 94 3.61 -6.23 -7.53
N LEU A 95 3.41 -5.72 -6.32
CA LEU A 95 4.21 -4.60 -5.80
C LEU A 95 5.66 -5.02 -5.55
N VAL A 96 5.90 -6.22 -5.04
CA VAL A 96 7.25 -6.76 -4.82
C VAL A 96 7.96 -7.00 -6.15
N GLU A 97 7.25 -7.51 -7.16
CA GLU A 97 7.79 -7.68 -8.51
C GLU A 97 8.21 -6.32 -9.12
N LEU A 98 7.34 -5.31 -9.03
CA LEU A 98 7.67 -3.94 -9.46
C LEU A 98 8.90 -3.39 -8.72
N ALA A 99 8.97 -3.57 -7.40
CA ALA A 99 10.08 -3.14 -6.57
C ALA A 99 11.40 -3.82 -6.95
N GLN A 100 11.38 -5.12 -7.24
CA GLN A 100 12.56 -5.87 -7.68
C GLN A 100 12.97 -5.54 -9.12
N GLY A 101 12.03 -5.11 -9.96
CA GLY A 101 12.26 -4.71 -11.35
C GLY A 101 12.78 -3.29 -11.55
N LEU A 102 12.97 -2.51 -10.47
CA LEU A 102 13.42 -1.12 -10.58
C LEU A 102 14.87 -1.02 -11.12
N ASP A 103 15.04 -0.25 -12.19
CA ASP A 103 16.36 0.13 -12.69
C ASP A 103 16.96 1.27 -11.85
N SER A 104 17.92 0.92 -10.99
CA SER A 104 18.61 1.88 -10.11
C SER A 104 19.45 2.89 -10.90
N ALA A 105 19.98 2.51 -12.07
CA ALA A 105 20.77 3.42 -12.91
C ALA A 105 19.86 4.42 -13.62
N GLU A 106 18.70 3.99 -14.11
CA GLU A 106 17.66 4.88 -14.63
C GLU A 106 17.18 5.86 -13.55
N TRP A 107 16.88 5.37 -12.35
CA TRP A 107 16.47 6.22 -11.24
C TRP A 107 17.55 7.25 -10.87
N ALA A 108 18.82 6.87 -10.88
CA ALA A 108 19.92 7.81 -10.64
C ALA A 108 19.98 8.92 -11.71
N ARG A 109 19.80 8.57 -12.99
CA ARG A 109 19.77 9.54 -14.11
C ARG A 109 18.60 10.50 -13.96
N ASP A 110 17.40 9.99 -13.70
CA ASP A 110 16.20 10.80 -13.51
C ASP A 110 16.36 11.80 -12.37
N ASN A 111 16.92 11.36 -11.24
CA ASN A 111 17.17 12.25 -10.12
C ASN A 111 18.21 13.32 -10.48
N ALA A 112 19.26 12.97 -11.22
CA ALA A 112 20.26 13.93 -11.68
C ALA A 112 19.65 15.00 -12.59
N GLU A 113 18.82 14.61 -13.55
CA GLU A 113 18.10 15.55 -14.42
C GLU A 113 17.18 16.49 -13.62
N ARG A 114 16.42 15.93 -12.66
CA ARG A 114 15.53 16.72 -11.80
C ARG A 114 16.31 17.74 -10.99
N LEU A 115 17.47 17.35 -10.44
CA LEU A 115 18.34 18.24 -9.65
C LEU A 115 19.02 19.32 -10.49
N GLN A 116 19.31 19.07 -11.76
CA GLN A 116 19.80 20.09 -12.69
C GLN A 116 18.72 21.17 -12.94
N ARG A 117 17.45 20.76 -13.08
CA ARG A 117 16.34 21.69 -13.33
C ARG A 117 15.95 22.47 -12.08
N ARG A 118 15.95 21.82 -10.91
CA ARG A 118 15.53 22.43 -9.64
C ARG A 118 16.17 21.75 -8.45
N LYS A 119 16.71 22.56 -7.53
CA LYS A 119 17.13 22.06 -6.21
C LYS A 119 15.92 21.51 -5.45
N ASN A 120 15.94 20.21 -5.16
CA ASN A 120 14.94 19.52 -4.36
C ASN A 120 15.66 18.69 -3.28
N PRO A 121 15.51 19.05 -1.98
CA PRO A 121 16.19 18.35 -0.88
C PRO A 121 15.87 16.85 -0.80
N SER A 122 14.61 16.46 -1.02
CA SER A 122 14.19 15.04 -0.96
C SER A 122 14.84 14.24 -2.09
N VAL A 123 14.85 14.77 -3.33
CA VAL A 123 15.55 14.13 -4.46
C VAL A 123 17.05 14.03 -4.17
N GLN A 124 17.65 15.07 -3.59
CA GLN A 124 19.06 15.05 -3.20
C GLN A 124 19.37 14.01 -2.13
N ALA A 125 18.50 13.84 -1.14
CA ALA A 125 18.65 12.82 -0.09
C ALA A 125 18.56 11.42 -0.68
N VAL A 126 17.57 11.15 -1.53
CA VAL A 126 17.42 9.87 -2.24
C VAL A 126 18.64 9.61 -3.12
N SER A 127 19.10 10.56 -3.94
CA SER A 127 20.30 10.41 -4.78
C SER A 127 21.54 10.01 -3.98
N ARG A 128 21.74 10.57 -2.79
CA ARG A 128 22.87 10.22 -1.91
C ARG A 128 22.72 8.83 -1.30
N PHE A 129 21.50 8.32 -1.20
CA PHE A 129 21.18 7.02 -0.64
C PHE A 129 21.26 5.89 -1.67
N LEU A 130 21.05 6.18 -2.96
CA LEU A 130 21.06 5.17 -4.04
C LEU A 130 22.27 4.24 -4.05
N PRO A 131 23.53 4.68 -3.81
CA PRO A 131 24.66 3.75 -3.76
C PRO A 131 24.54 2.69 -2.65
N LYS A 132 24.04 3.08 -1.47
CA LYS A 132 23.76 2.13 -0.37
C LYS A 132 22.65 1.17 -0.76
N LEU A 133 21.60 1.69 -1.40
CA LEU A 133 20.48 0.88 -1.88
C LEU A 133 20.96 -0.18 -2.86
N GLN A 134 21.74 0.22 -3.87
CA GLN A 134 22.30 -0.68 -4.87
C GLN A 134 23.19 -1.75 -4.23
N ALA A 135 24.04 -1.40 -3.26
CA ALA A 135 24.84 -2.38 -2.53
C ALA A 135 23.99 -3.42 -1.78
N GLN A 136 22.83 -3.02 -1.25
CA GLN A 136 21.90 -3.97 -0.60
C GLN A 136 21.17 -4.86 -1.61
N VAL A 137 20.88 -4.37 -2.81
CA VAL A 137 20.33 -5.17 -3.91
C VAL A 137 21.35 -6.21 -4.36
N GLU A 138 22.58 -5.77 -4.67
CA GLU A 138 23.66 -6.63 -5.17
C GLU A 138 24.09 -7.70 -4.14
N SER A 139 24.06 -7.37 -2.85
CA SER A 139 24.35 -8.34 -1.78
C SER A 139 23.20 -9.30 -1.47
N GLY A 140 22.03 -9.12 -2.08
CA GLY A 140 20.83 -9.94 -1.84
C GLY A 140 20.09 -9.62 -0.53
N VAL A 141 20.59 -8.69 0.28
CA VAL A 141 19.98 -8.30 1.56
C VAL A 141 18.59 -7.70 1.35
N LEU A 142 18.46 -6.78 0.39
CA LEU A 142 17.18 -6.12 0.12
C LEU A 142 16.14 -7.07 -0.50
N PRO A 143 16.48 -7.86 -1.55
CA PRO A 143 15.58 -8.89 -2.06
C PRO A 143 15.07 -9.85 -0.99
N GLU A 144 15.95 -10.31 -0.08
CA GLU A 144 15.56 -11.22 1.00
C GLU A 144 14.62 -10.56 2.00
N ARG A 145 14.90 -9.32 2.40
CA ARG A 145 14.00 -8.54 3.29
C ARG A 145 12.61 -8.37 2.68
N LEU A 146 12.54 -7.98 1.41
CA LEU A 146 11.27 -7.82 0.70
C LEU A 146 10.50 -9.13 0.62
N ARG A 147 11.19 -10.25 0.34
CA ARG A 147 10.59 -11.59 0.31
C ARG A 147 10.01 -11.99 1.67
N GLN A 148 10.76 -11.77 2.76
CA GLN A 148 10.31 -12.08 4.12
C GLN A 148 9.09 -11.24 4.52
N ALA A 149 9.14 -9.93 4.29
CA ALA A 149 8.01 -9.05 4.54
C ALA A 149 6.78 -9.44 3.73
N ALA A 150 6.96 -9.77 2.45
CA ALA A 150 5.88 -10.22 1.57
C ALA A 150 5.21 -11.50 2.07
N GLU A 151 5.99 -12.52 2.44
CA GLU A 151 5.42 -13.76 2.99
C GLU A 151 4.65 -13.51 4.28
N HIS A 152 5.19 -12.69 5.18
CA HIS A 152 4.52 -12.34 6.43
C HIS A 152 3.16 -11.66 6.18
N VAL A 153 3.12 -10.64 5.33
CA VAL A 153 1.88 -9.92 5.00
C VAL A 153 0.88 -10.84 4.28
N LYS A 154 1.34 -11.73 3.38
CA LYS A 154 0.48 -12.72 2.74
C LYS A 154 -0.13 -13.69 3.75
N GLU A 155 0.61 -14.14 4.75
CA GLU A 155 0.08 -14.97 5.83
C GLU A 155 -1.01 -14.25 6.63
N GLU A 156 -0.79 -12.99 7.01
CA GLU A 156 -1.78 -12.17 7.69
C GLU A 156 -3.04 -11.95 6.84
N TYR A 157 -2.88 -11.74 5.53
CA TYR A 157 -3.99 -11.61 4.59
C TYR A 157 -4.78 -12.90 4.45
N ARG A 158 -4.12 -14.06 4.37
CA ARG A 158 -4.79 -15.37 4.39
C ARG A 158 -5.61 -15.56 5.67
N ALA A 159 -5.02 -15.24 6.83
CA ALA A 159 -5.68 -15.35 8.11
C ALA A 159 -6.91 -14.41 8.21
N ARG A 160 -6.74 -13.14 7.81
CA ARG A 160 -7.80 -12.13 7.77
C ARG A 160 -8.94 -12.55 6.83
N ARG A 161 -8.60 -13.00 5.61
CA ARG A 161 -9.55 -13.50 4.62
C ARG A 161 -10.35 -14.69 5.16
N LYS A 162 -9.69 -15.67 5.78
CA LYS A 162 -10.35 -16.84 6.39
C LYS A 162 -11.36 -16.42 7.46
N ARG A 163 -10.99 -15.48 8.34
CA ARG A 163 -11.91 -14.96 9.39
C ARG A 163 -13.16 -14.33 8.79
N HIS A 164 -13.00 -13.46 7.79
CA HIS A 164 -14.12 -12.75 7.18
C HIS A 164 -15.01 -13.66 6.30
N LEU A 165 -14.43 -14.64 5.61
CA LEU A 165 -15.22 -15.64 4.88
C LEU A 165 -16.08 -16.49 5.81
N ALA A 166 -15.57 -16.86 7.00
CA ALA A 166 -16.38 -17.57 7.98
C ALA A 166 -17.59 -16.75 8.46
N ILE A 167 -17.45 -15.43 8.58
CA ILE A 167 -18.57 -14.51 8.88
C ILE A 167 -19.59 -14.53 7.73
N PHE A 168 -19.10 -14.42 6.49
CA PHE A 168 -19.94 -14.43 5.29
C PHE A 168 -20.77 -15.72 5.18
N GLU A 169 -20.13 -16.87 5.32
CA GLU A 169 -20.79 -18.18 5.28
C GLU A 169 -21.86 -18.32 6.37
N ARG A 170 -21.55 -17.89 7.60
CA ARG A 170 -22.51 -17.90 8.71
C ARG A 170 -23.74 -17.05 8.41
N ARG A 171 -23.55 -15.84 7.88
CA ARG A 171 -24.68 -14.95 7.52
C ARG A 171 -25.53 -15.52 6.39
N LYS A 172 -24.90 -16.15 5.40
CA LYS A 172 -25.60 -16.81 4.29
C LYS A 172 -26.48 -17.97 4.74
N GLN A 173 -26.11 -18.69 5.80
CA GLN A 173 -26.93 -19.77 6.37
C GLN A 173 -28.11 -19.27 7.23
N GLN A 174 -28.10 -18.00 7.61
CA GLN A 174 -29.13 -17.35 8.43
C GLN A 174 -30.13 -16.53 7.60
N SER A 175 -29.91 -16.42 6.28
CA SER A 175 -30.77 -15.70 5.32
C SER A 175 -31.57 -16.70 4.49
#